data_AF-A0A542B2Y0-F1
#
_entry.id   AF-A0A542B2Y0-F1
#
_cell.length_a   1.000
_cell.length_b   1.000
_cell.length_c   1.000
_cell.angle_alpha   90.00
_cell.angle_beta   90.00
_cell.angle_gamma   90.00
#
_symmetry.space_group_name_H-M   'P 1'
#
loop_
_entity.id
_entity.type
_entity.pdbx_description
1 polymer ?
#
loop_
_entity_poly.entity_id
_entity_poly.type
_entity_poly.pdbx_seq_one_letter_code
_entity_poly.pdbx_strand_id
1 'polypeptide(L)'
;MPRTHFQDFDRDDESPVTIEYTASGGCSAHMGSMTYAGHPGEPPEIEIVKAFNEAGPVTLTQAEDERMCLWLAENHEDDEPDYDDWRD
;
A
#
# COMPACT_ATOMS: atom_id res chain seq x y z
N MET A 1 -10.35 -4.18 -12.40
CA MET A 1 -10.68 -3.18 -11.37
C MET A 1 -9.49 -3.13 -10.44
N PRO A 2 -8.99 -1.95 -10.04
CA PRO A 2 -7.95 -1.87 -9.00
C PRO A 2 -8.45 -2.63 -7.76
N ARG A 3 -7.60 -3.44 -7.15
CA ARG A 3 -7.94 -4.15 -5.91
C ARG A 3 -7.92 -3.11 -4.78
N THR A 4 -8.96 -3.14 -3.98
CA THR A 4 -9.07 -2.29 -2.79
C THR A 4 -8.78 -3.14 -1.57
N HIS A 5 -8.00 -2.57 -0.65
CA HIS A 5 -7.55 -3.22 0.57
C HIS A 5 -8.12 -2.46 1.79
N PHE A 6 -8.24 -3.17 2.91
CA PHE A 6 -8.73 -2.62 4.17
C PHE A 6 -7.71 -2.86 5.26
N GLN A 7 -7.39 -1.83 6.03
CA GLN A 7 -6.46 -1.92 7.15
C GLN A 7 -6.99 -1.15 8.35
N ASP A 8 -6.93 -1.78 9.53
CA ASP A 8 -7.30 -1.16 10.79
C ASP A 8 -6.09 -0.46 11.42
N PHE A 9 -6.36 0.71 12.02
CA PHE A 9 -5.40 1.53 12.74
C PHE A 9 -6.02 2.10 14.02
N ASP A 10 -5.15 2.37 14.99
CA ASP A 10 -5.46 3.24 16.12
C ASP A 10 -5.04 4.68 15.80
N ARG A 11 -6.00 5.61 15.98
CA ARG A 11 -5.76 7.05 15.89
C ARG A 11 -4.98 7.56 17.09
N ASP A 12 -4.53 8.81 17.02
CA ASP A 12 -3.74 9.42 18.09
C ASP A 12 -4.56 9.61 19.38
N ASP A 13 -5.89 9.61 19.29
CA ASP A 13 -6.83 9.61 20.41
C ASP A 13 -7.27 8.21 20.86
N GLU A 14 -6.56 7.17 20.39
CA GLU A 14 -6.84 5.73 20.63
C GLU A 14 -8.18 5.25 20.07
N SER A 15 -8.87 6.06 19.25
CA SER A 15 -10.08 5.59 18.58
C SER A 15 -9.74 4.71 17.36
N PRO A 16 -10.47 3.61 17.13
CA PRO A 16 -10.21 2.74 16.00
C PRO A 16 -10.70 3.37 14.70
N VAL A 17 -9.94 3.18 13.62
CA VAL A 17 -10.31 3.57 12.26
C VAL A 17 -9.92 2.48 11.27
N THR A 18 -10.81 2.18 10.33
CA THR A 18 -10.53 1.33 9.18
C THR A 18 -10.31 2.20 7.96
N ILE A 19 -9.23 1.93 7.25
CA ILE A 19 -8.83 2.61 6.02
C ILE A 19 -9.06 1.70 4.84
N GLU A 20 -9.79 2.20 3.85
CA GLU A 20 -9.92 1.65 2.52
C GLU A 20 -8.86 2.33 1.62
N TYR A 21 -7.96 1.54 1.02
CA TYR A 21 -6.89 2.07 0.19
C TYR A 21 -6.68 1.23 -1.07
N THR A 22 -6.05 1.85 -2.07
CA THR A 22 -5.52 1.15 -3.25
C THR A 22 -4.01 1.21 -3.24
N ALA A 23 -3.38 0.17 -3.74
CA ALA A 23 -1.94 0.08 -3.89
C ALA A 23 -1.59 -0.19 -5.35
N SER A 24 -0.58 0.49 -5.88
CA SER A 24 0.07 0.10 -7.12
C SER A 24 1.19 -0.88 -6.80
N GLY A 25 1.32 -1.98 -7.55
CA GLY A 25 2.48 -2.86 -7.45
C GLY A 25 3.73 -2.07 -7.84
N GLY A 26 4.59 -1.80 -6.87
CA GLY A 26 5.87 -1.11 -7.10
C GLY A 26 6.78 -1.93 -8.02
N CYS A 27 8.03 -1.50 -8.19
CA CYS A 27 9.03 -2.34 -8.86
C CYS A 27 10.27 -2.50 -7.98
N SER A 28 10.80 -3.72 -7.94
CA SER A 28 12.07 -3.98 -7.28
C SER A 28 13.23 -3.39 -8.11
N ALA A 29 14.29 -2.98 -7.42
CA ALA A 29 15.50 -2.53 -8.10
C ALA A 29 16.08 -3.69 -8.91
N HIS A 30 16.44 -3.43 -10.17
CA HIS A 30 17.10 -4.43 -11.00
C HIS A 30 18.43 -3.92 -11.52
N MET A 31 19.42 -4.82 -11.50
CA MET A 31 20.75 -4.53 -12.01
C MET A 31 20.74 -4.52 -13.53
N GLY A 32 21.49 -3.58 -14.10
CA GLY A 32 21.69 -3.49 -15.54
C GLY A 32 22.46 -4.69 -16.11
N SER A 33 22.40 -4.85 -17.43
CA SER A 33 23.23 -5.77 -18.20
C SER A 33 24.23 -4.99 -19.05
N MET A 34 25.05 -5.70 -19.84
CA MET A 34 25.99 -5.04 -20.76
C MET A 34 25.33 -4.10 -21.77
N THR A 35 24.03 -4.28 -22.05
CA THR A 35 23.28 -3.52 -23.05
C THR A 35 22.09 -2.73 -22.47
N TYR A 36 21.83 -2.82 -21.16
CA TYR A 36 20.68 -2.16 -20.52
C TYR A 36 21.08 -1.61 -19.16
N ALA A 37 20.81 -0.32 -18.92
CA ALA A 37 21.09 0.29 -17.62
C ALA A 37 20.14 -0.28 -16.55
N GLY A 38 20.63 -0.46 -15.32
CA GLY A 38 19.76 -0.86 -14.21
C GLY A 38 18.75 0.23 -13.88
N HIS A 39 17.66 -0.15 -13.21
CA HIS A 39 16.65 0.77 -12.73
C HIS A 39 16.55 0.68 -11.20
N PRO A 40 16.49 1.83 -10.49
CA PRO A 40 16.16 1.83 -9.08
C PRO A 40 14.76 1.21 -8.87
N GLY A 41 14.53 0.65 -7.69
CA GLY A 41 13.18 0.21 -7.34
C GLY A 41 12.26 1.41 -7.11
N GLU A 42 11.01 1.28 -7.50
CA GLU A 42 9.96 2.25 -7.21
C GLU A 42 9.04 1.64 -6.13
N PRO A 43 8.80 2.35 -5.02
CA PRO A 43 7.92 1.85 -3.97
C PRO A 43 6.48 1.74 -4.50
N PRO A 44 5.63 0.91 -3.87
CA PRO A 44 4.21 0.92 -4.16
C PRO A 44 3.60 2.29 -3.81
N GLU A 45 2.78 2.84 -4.70
CA GLU A 45 2.00 4.04 -4.44
C GLU A 45 0.72 3.64 -3.71
N ILE A 46 0.51 4.23 -2.53
CA ILE A 46 -0.71 4.06 -1.73
C ILE A 46 -1.61 5.27 -1.92
N GLU A 47 -2.89 5.01 -2.20
CA GLU A 47 -3.93 6.02 -2.21
C GLU A 47 -5.04 5.62 -1.24
N ILE A 48 -5.23 6.41 -0.18
CA ILE A 48 -6.36 6.25 0.75
C ILE A 48 -7.63 6.75 0.08
N VAL A 49 -8.59 5.84 -0.09
CA VAL A 49 -9.89 6.13 -0.71
C VAL A 49 -10.89 6.60 0.34
N LYS A 50 -10.89 5.97 1.52
CA LYS A 50 -11.85 6.26 2.59
C LYS A 50 -11.33 5.87 3.96
N ALA A 51 -11.75 6.63 4.97
CA ALA A 51 -11.60 6.27 6.38
C ALA A 51 -12.98 6.19 7.05
N PHE A 52 -13.21 5.16 7.87
CA PHE A 52 -14.47 4.98 8.59
C PHE A 52 -14.29 4.21 9.90
N ASN A 53 -15.27 4.33 10.79
CA ASN A 53 -15.39 3.56 12.03
C ASN A 53 -16.84 3.08 12.21
N GLU A 54 -17.16 2.50 13.37
CA GLU A 54 -18.52 2.01 13.66
C GLU A 54 -19.63 3.08 13.56
N ALA A 55 -19.28 4.36 13.77
CA ALA A 55 -20.22 5.48 13.68
C ALA A 55 -20.38 6.01 12.24
N GLY A 56 -19.51 5.61 11.31
CA GLY A 56 -19.56 6.00 9.91
C GLY A 56 -18.25 6.59 9.37
N PRO A 57 -18.31 7.38 8.28
CA PRO A 57 -17.12 8.00 7.70
C PRO A 57 -16.45 8.98 8.65
N VAL A 58 -15.12 8.96 8.68
CA VAL A 58 -14.32 9.89 9.47
C VAL A 58 -13.32 10.63 8.60
N THR A 59 -12.89 11.80 9.05
CA THR A 59 -11.83 12.58 8.40
C THR A 59 -10.52 12.36 9.17
N LEU A 60 -9.48 11.97 8.44
CA LEU A 60 -8.12 11.92 8.95
C LEU A 60 -7.54 13.32 8.99
N THR A 61 -6.73 13.60 10.00
CA THR A 61 -5.80 14.73 9.95
C THR A 61 -4.69 14.43 8.95
N GLN A 62 -4.03 15.47 8.46
CA GLN A 62 -2.89 15.30 7.54
C GLN A 62 -1.79 14.42 8.13
N ALA A 63 -1.51 14.55 9.43
CA ALA A 63 -0.47 13.75 10.09
C ALA A 63 -0.85 12.27 10.19
N GLU A 64 -2.14 11.96 10.44
CA GLU A 64 -2.65 10.59 10.43
C GLU A 64 -2.60 9.99 9.04
N ASP A 65 -3.03 10.75 8.02
CA ASP A 65 -3.00 10.34 6.62
C ASP A 65 -1.58 10.00 6.17
N GLU A 66 -0.61 10.90 6.39
CA GLU A 66 0.80 10.67 6.06
C GLU A 66 1.39 9.47 6.80
N ARG A 67 1.11 9.33 8.11
CA ARG A 67 1.58 8.21 8.93
C ARG A 67 1.02 6.87 8.45
N MET A 68 -0.29 6.81 8.19
CA MET A 68 -0.96 5.58 7.74
C MET A 68 -0.52 5.22 6.31
N CYS A 69 -0.43 6.20 5.40
CA CYS A 69 0.10 5.99 4.05
C CYS A 69 1.53 5.41 4.06
N LEU A 70 2.42 5.96 4.88
CA LEU A 70 3.79 5.45 5.02
C LEU A 70 3.81 4.02 5.55
N TRP A 71 3.03 3.73 6.59
CA TRP A 71 2.94 2.37 7.12
C TRP A 71 2.40 1.39 6.08
N LEU A 72 1.36 1.78 5.35
CA LEU A 72 0.80 0.97 4.26
C LEU A 72 1.83 0.73 3.15
N ALA A 73 2.60 1.74 2.73
CA ALA A 73 3.60 1.57 1.69
C ALA A 73 4.74 0.61 2.11
N GLU A 74 5.06 0.54 3.40
CA GLU A 74 6.10 -0.34 3.94
C GLU A 74 5.59 -1.76 4.25
N ASN A 75 4.30 -1.92 4.55
CA ASN A 75 3.72 -3.18 5.03
C ASN A 75 2.68 -3.77 4.07
N HIS A 76 2.42 -3.12 2.94
CA HIS A 76 1.63 -3.71 1.87
C HIS A 76 2.41 -4.90 1.33
N GLU A 77 1.94 -6.10 1.63
CA GLU A 77 2.31 -7.27 0.85
C GLU A 77 1.64 -7.07 -0.51
N ASP A 78 2.44 -6.77 -1.53
CA ASP A 78 2.00 -6.96 -2.91
C ASP A 78 1.46 -8.39 -2.97
N ASP A 79 0.17 -8.55 -3.31
CA ASP A 79 -0.39 -9.84 -3.74
C ASP A 79 0.43 -10.23 -5.00
N GLU A 80 1.66 -10.74 -4.83
CA GLU A 80 2.46 -11.26 -5.94
C GLU A 80 1.58 -12.32 -6.60
N PRO A 81 1.33 -12.23 -7.92
CA PRO A 81 0.67 -13.33 -8.58
C PRO A 81 1.53 -14.56 -8.34
N ASP A 82 0.94 -15.56 -7.68
CA ASP A 82 1.57 -16.86 -7.41
C ASP A 82 2.13 -17.40 -8.73
N TYR A 83 3.43 -17.19 -8.97
CA TYR A 83 4.14 -17.66 -10.17
C TYR A 83 4.39 -19.17 -10.02
N ASP A 84 3.34 -19.94 -9.78
CA ASP A 84 3.38 -21.38 -9.57
C ASP A 84 3.11 -22.18 -10.87
N ASP A 85 3.47 -21.63 -12.03
CA ASP A 85 3.14 -22.26 -13.34
C ASP A 85 4.29 -22.23 -14.36
N TRP A 86 5.54 -22.47 -13.94
CA TRP A 86 6.65 -22.67 -14.89
C TRP A 86 7.52 -23.90 -14.60
N ARG A 87 7.06 -24.78 -13.69
CA ARG A 87 7.62 -26.13 -13.53
C ARG A 87 6.63 -27.17 -14.01
N ASP A 88 6.65 -27.41 -15.32
CA ASP A 88 6.30 -28.70 -15.94
C ASP A 88 7.43 -29.09 -16.91
#